data_AF-A0A7Y1XVX1-F1
#
_entry.id   AF-A0A7Y1XVX1-F1
#
_cell.length_a   1.000
_cell.length_b   1.000
_cell.length_c   1.000
_cell.angle_alpha   90.00
_cell.angle_beta   90.00
_cell.angle_gamma   90.00
#
_symmetry.space_group_name_H-M   'P 1'
#
loop_
_entity.id
_entity.type
_entity.pdbx_description
1 polymer ?
#
loop_
_entity_poly.entity_id
_entity_poly.type
_entity_poly.pdbx_seq_one_letter_code
_entity_poly.pdbx_strand_id
1 'polypeptide(L)'
;MLDLRLNEVAETYSRDGVVSCRLMSSDAAAQHRVAFEQGEVALGPLHYIDKVHTVMRSPFEIVSDPDVLDVVESMIGPDILLYNSTYIVKEPGAASFVAWHQDLTYWGLSDPDAQVSMWFALAPATVESGCMSMIPGSHTNGRV
;
A
#
# COMPACT_ATOMS: atom_id res chain seq x y z
N MET A 1 12.76 1.65 16.67
CA MET A 1 12.62 2.84 15.82
C MET A 1 13.57 2.65 14.65
N LEU A 2 13.03 2.48 13.45
CA LEU A 2 13.83 2.45 12.23
C LEU A 2 14.33 3.88 12.00
N ASP A 3 15.61 4.06 11.68
CA ASP A 3 16.19 5.38 11.38
C ASP A 3 15.74 5.83 9.98
N LEU A 4 14.47 6.28 9.91
CA LEU A 4 13.85 6.76 8.69
C LEU A 4 14.21 8.23 8.50
N ARG A 5 14.95 8.52 7.43
CA ARG A 5 15.21 9.90 7.00
C ARG A 5 13.97 10.43 6.29
N LEU A 6 12.93 10.79 7.06
CA LEU A 6 11.61 11.19 6.55
C LEU A 6 11.69 12.29 5.47
N ASN A 7 12.59 13.26 5.64
CA ASN A 7 12.80 14.31 4.62
C ASN A 7 13.23 13.72 3.26
N GLU A 8 14.12 12.73 3.24
CA GLU A 8 14.56 12.10 1.98
C GLU A 8 13.43 11.27 1.35
N VAL A 9 12.59 10.65 2.19
CA VAL A 9 11.40 9.90 1.74
C VAL A 9 10.42 10.85 1.05
N ALA A 10 10.09 11.96 1.70
CA ALA A 10 9.19 12.97 1.15
C ALA A 10 9.74 13.62 -0.13
N GLU A 11 11.02 13.99 -0.16
CA GLU A 11 11.68 14.55 -1.35
C GLU A 11 11.69 13.58 -2.53
N THR A 12 11.96 12.29 -2.25
CA THR A 12 11.95 11.24 -3.28
C THR A 12 10.54 11.02 -3.81
N TYR A 13 9.54 10.91 -2.92
CA TYR A 13 8.15 10.75 -3.32
C TYR A 13 7.65 11.94 -4.14
N SER A 14 7.97 13.17 -3.74
CA SER A 14 7.59 14.38 -4.48
C SER A 14 8.18 14.39 -5.90
N ARG A 15 9.47 14.03 -6.05
CA ARG A 15 10.17 14.00 -7.33
C ARG A 15 9.70 12.87 -8.24
N ASP A 16 9.58 11.66 -7.70
CA ASP A 16 9.43 10.44 -8.49
C ASP A 16 7.99 9.89 -8.50
N GLY A 17 7.11 10.36 -7.61
CA GLY A 17 5.75 9.83 -7.43
C GLY A 17 5.71 8.44 -6.78
N VAL A 18 6.87 7.91 -6.40
CA VAL A 18 7.04 6.61 -5.73
C VAL A 18 8.26 6.67 -4.84
N VAL A 19 8.18 6.03 -3.68
CA VAL A 19 9.33 5.75 -2.81
C VAL A 19 9.13 4.38 -2.17
N SER A 20 10.23 3.65 -1.97
CA SER A 20 10.23 2.37 -1.24
C SER A 20 11.03 2.53 0.04
N CYS A 21 10.46 2.12 1.16
CA CYS A 21 11.11 2.14 2.46
C CYS A 21 10.73 0.88 3.25
N ARG A 22 11.57 0.49 4.20
CA ARG A 22 11.31 -0.65 5.07
C ARG A 22 10.66 -0.17 6.36
N LEU A 23 9.34 -0.36 6.46
CA LEU A 23 8.53 0.01 7.64
C LEU A 23 8.12 -1.19 8.49
N MET A 24 8.40 -2.42 8.02
CA MET A 24 7.98 -3.65 8.67
C MET A 24 9.10 -4.70 8.59
N SER A 25 9.26 -5.48 9.67
CA SER A 25 10.14 -6.65 9.65
C SER A 25 9.50 -7.78 8.85
N SER A 26 10.32 -8.74 8.40
CA SER A 26 9.79 -9.90 7.67
C SER A 26 8.92 -10.79 8.58
N ASP A 27 9.21 -10.84 9.88
CA ASP A 27 8.42 -11.59 10.85
C ASP A 27 7.07 -10.93 11.11
N ALA A 28 7.02 -9.60 11.24
CA ALA A 28 5.77 -8.86 11.38
C ALA A 28 4.90 -9.00 10.13
N ALA A 29 5.50 -8.92 8.94
CA ALA A 29 4.81 -9.17 7.67
C ALA A 29 4.20 -10.59 7.63
N ALA A 30 4.96 -11.60 8.07
CA ALA A 30 4.48 -12.98 8.15
C ALA A 30 3.32 -13.13 9.15
N GLN A 31 3.32 -12.42 10.29
CA GLN A 31 2.21 -12.43 11.24
C GLN A 31 0.93 -11.83 10.64
N HIS A 32 1.04 -10.70 9.94
CA HIS A 32 -0.09 -10.10 9.23
C HIS A 32 -0.60 -10.98 8.09
N ARG A 33 0.29 -11.72 7.42
CA ARG A 33 -0.10 -12.75 6.44
C ARG A 33 -0.90 -13.88 7.09
N VAL A 34 -0.45 -14.39 8.23
CA VAL A 34 -1.19 -15.43 8.98
C VAL A 34 -2.59 -14.91 9.38
N ALA A 35 -2.70 -13.66 9.83
CA ALA A 35 -3.98 -13.05 10.15
C ALA A 35 -4.90 -12.95 8.93
N PHE A 36 -4.36 -12.60 7.76
CA PHE A 36 -5.08 -12.61 6.49
C PHE A 36 -5.59 -14.02 6.14
N GLU A 37 -4.72 -15.03 6.16
CA GLU A 37 -5.06 -16.43 5.83
C GLU A 37 -6.12 -17.00 6.78
N GLN A 38 -6.04 -16.68 8.09
CA GLN A 38 -7.08 -17.02 9.06
C GLN A 38 -8.40 -16.31 8.78
N GLY A 39 -8.32 -15.05 8.35
CA GLY A 39 -9.47 -14.28 7.88
C GLY A 39 -10.18 -14.97 6.72
N GLU A 40 -9.43 -15.46 5.73
CA GLU A 40 -10.01 -16.17 4.59
C GLU A 40 -10.70 -17.48 4.99
N VAL A 41 -10.15 -18.21 5.96
CA VAL A 41 -10.79 -19.41 6.52
C VAL A 41 -12.13 -19.07 7.20
N ALA A 42 -12.21 -17.93 7.90
CA ALA A 42 -13.39 -17.56 8.68
C ALA A 42 -14.47 -16.84 7.85
N LEU A 43 -14.07 -16.02 6.87
CA LEU A 43 -14.95 -15.08 6.17
C LEU A 43 -15.11 -15.39 4.68
N GLY A 44 -14.34 -16.35 4.14
CA GLY A 44 -14.23 -16.60 2.71
C GLY A 44 -13.18 -15.69 2.05
N PRO A 45 -13.07 -15.70 0.70
CA PRO A 45 -12.04 -14.98 -0.02
C PRO A 45 -12.01 -13.48 0.33
N LEU A 46 -10.83 -12.97 0.67
CA LEU A 46 -10.64 -11.56 1.06
C LEU A 46 -9.91 -10.72 -0.01
N HIS A 47 -9.60 -11.34 -1.16
CA HIS A 47 -9.00 -10.66 -2.31
C HIS A 47 -9.93 -9.56 -2.87
N TYR A 48 -9.42 -8.33 -2.99
CA TYR A 48 -10.15 -7.16 -3.49
C TYR A 48 -11.44 -6.79 -2.72
N ILE A 49 -11.48 -7.06 -1.41
CA ILE A 49 -12.54 -6.54 -0.56
C ILE A 49 -12.22 -5.11 -0.12
N ASP A 50 -13.07 -4.17 -0.53
CA ASP A 50 -12.96 -2.77 -0.12
C ASP A 50 -13.23 -2.59 1.38
N LYS A 51 -12.49 -1.64 1.97
CA LYS A 51 -12.55 -1.26 3.38
C LYS A 51 -12.40 -2.47 4.29
N VAL A 52 -11.53 -3.41 3.92
CA VAL A 52 -11.34 -4.65 4.69
C VAL A 52 -10.92 -4.39 6.14
N HIS A 53 -10.31 -3.24 6.45
CA HIS A 53 -10.02 -2.79 7.81
C HIS A 53 -11.25 -2.68 8.74
N THR A 54 -12.48 -2.62 8.18
CA THR A 54 -13.73 -2.61 8.97
C THR A 54 -14.14 -3.98 9.48
N VAL A 55 -13.60 -5.05 8.88
CA VAL A 55 -13.90 -6.45 9.24
C VAL A 55 -12.66 -7.23 9.67
N MET A 56 -11.48 -6.78 9.29
CA MET A 56 -10.18 -7.33 9.66
C MET A 56 -9.37 -6.31 10.45
N ARG A 57 -8.79 -6.74 11.57
CA ARG A 57 -7.96 -5.89 12.42
C ARG A 57 -6.58 -5.59 11.82
N SER A 58 -5.97 -6.58 11.17
CA SER A 58 -4.60 -6.51 10.67
C SER A 58 -4.33 -5.31 9.74
N PRO A 59 -5.18 -4.96 8.75
CA PRO A 59 -4.94 -3.79 7.90
C PRO A 59 -4.96 -2.48 8.69
N PHE A 60 -5.86 -2.36 9.67
CA PHE A 60 -5.95 -1.17 10.52
C PHE A 60 -4.69 -1.02 11.39
N GLU A 61 -4.21 -2.13 11.97
CA GLU A 61 -2.98 -2.12 12.77
C GLU A 61 -1.79 -1.60 11.97
N ILE A 62 -1.60 -2.08 10.73
CA ILE A 62 -0.51 -1.64 9.86
C ILE A 62 -0.58 -0.14 9.57
N VAL A 63 -1.74 0.37 9.15
CA VAL A 63 -1.89 1.77 8.73
C VAL A 63 -1.98 2.76 9.89
N SER A 64 -2.21 2.27 11.11
CA SER A 64 -2.21 3.06 12.35
C SER A 64 -0.86 3.04 13.07
N ASP A 65 0.14 2.32 12.55
CA ASP A 65 1.48 2.31 13.11
C ASP A 65 2.12 3.71 13.04
N PRO A 66 2.74 4.21 14.14
CA PRO A 66 3.33 5.55 14.15
C PRO A 66 4.38 5.78 13.06
N ASP A 67 5.25 4.82 12.76
CA ASP A 67 6.29 4.98 11.73
C ASP A 67 5.63 5.07 10.33
N VAL A 68 4.49 4.41 10.13
CA VAL A 68 3.70 4.51 8.89
C VAL A 68 3.00 5.87 8.79
N LEU A 69 2.40 6.34 9.88
CA LEU A 69 1.73 7.65 9.92
C LEU A 69 2.72 8.79 9.71
N ASP A 70 3.91 8.74 10.32
CA ASP A 70 4.96 9.74 10.12
C ASP A 70 5.39 9.85 8.65
N VAL A 71 5.48 8.70 7.95
CA VAL A 71 5.79 8.67 6.51
C VAL A 71 4.67 9.30 5.69
N VAL A 72 3.42 8.94 5.95
CA VAL A 72 2.26 9.51 5.22
C VAL A 72 2.13 11.01 5.50
N GLU A 73 2.26 11.42 6.75
CA GLU A 73 2.21 12.83 7.18
C GLU A 73 3.26 13.66 6.45
N SER A 74 4.48 13.11 6.27
CA SER A 74 5.54 13.80 5.54
C SER A 74 5.21 14.07 4.07
N MET A 75 4.25 13.34 3.49
CA MET A 75 3.85 13.44 2.08
C MET A 75 2.60 14.30 1.86
N ILE A 76 1.57 14.12 2.69
CA ILE A 76 0.24 14.75 2.48
C ILE A 76 -0.18 15.70 3.60
N GLY A 77 0.63 15.83 4.66
CA GLY A 77 0.32 16.63 5.84
C GLY A 77 -0.42 15.86 6.96
N PRO A 78 -0.73 16.53 8.08
CA PRO A 78 -1.16 15.90 9.33
C PRO A 78 -2.62 15.38 9.32
N ASP A 79 -3.44 15.87 8.40
CA ASP A 79 -4.87 15.54 8.34
C ASP A 79 -5.10 14.25 7.53
N ILE A 80 -4.80 13.11 8.16
CA ILE A 80 -4.82 11.80 7.52
C ILE A 80 -6.16 11.08 7.71
N LEU A 81 -6.71 10.56 6.61
CA LEU A 81 -7.87 9.67 6.60
C LEU A 81 -7.56 8.36 5.89
N LEU A 82 -7.82 7.22 6.54
CA LEU A 82 -7.83 5.91 5.87
C LEU A 82 -9.10 5.80 5.01
N TYR A 83 -8.96 6.08 3.71
CA TYR A 83 -10.09 6.00 2.77
C TYR A 83 -10.47 4.56 2.42
N ASN A 84 -9.46 3.73 2.10
CA ASN A 84 -9.63 2.34 1.72
C ASN A 84 -8.43 1.49 2.16
N SER A 85 -8.65 0.19 2.30
CA SER A 85 -7.61 -0.83 2.42
C SER A 85 -8.12 -2.09 1.74
N THR A 86 -7.24 -2.83 1.07
CA THR A 86 -7.61 -4.07 0.38
C THR A 86 -6.46 -5.07 0.37
N TYR A 87 -6.77 -6.36 0.34
CA TYR A 87 -5.78 -7.41 0.09
C TYR A 87 -5.70 -7.72 -1.40
N ILE A 88 -4.49 -7.65 -1.95
CA ILE A 88 -4.21 -8.00 -3.35
C ILE A 88 -3.39 -9.30 -3.34
N VAL A 89 -4.01 -10.38 -3.80
CA VAL A 89 -3.44 -11.73 -3.84
C VAL A 89 -3.15 -12.08 -5.29
N LYS A 90 -1.95 -12.63 -5.54
CA LYS A 90 -1.59 -13.23 -6.81
C LYS A 90 -1.23 -14.68 -6.56
N GLU A 91 -2.11 -15.58 -6.99
CA GLU A 91 -1.86 -17.01 -6.87
C GLU A 91 -0.76 -17.47 -7.84
N PRO A 92 0.05 -18.47 -7.47
CA PRO A 92 1.05 -19.05 -8.37
C PRO A 92 0.42 -19.51 -9.68
N GLY A 93 0.97 -19.06 -10.81
CA GLY A 93 0.47 -19.40 -12.13
C GLY A 93 -0.84 -18.70 -12.54
N ALA A 94 -1.30 -17.69 -11.79
CA ALA A 94 -2.42 -16.86 -12.19
C ALA A 94 -2.17 -16.25 -13.57
N ALA A 95 -3.15 -16.37 -14.47
CA ALA A 95 -3.09 -15.79 -15.82
C ALA A 95 -3.41 -14.29 -15.84
N SER A 96 -3.99 -13.76 -14.76
CA SER A 96 -4.33 -12.35 -14.62
C SER A 96 -3.09 -11.52 -14.28
N PHE A 97 -3.03 -10.31 -14.83
CA PHE A 97 -2.04 -9.31 -14.48
C PHE A 97 -2.72 -7.96 -14.27
N VAL A 98 -2.08 -7.09 -13.50
CA VAL A 98 -2.50 -5.70 -13.32
C VAL A 98 -1.79 -4.88 -14.39
N ALA A 99 -2.55 -4.33 -15.34
CA ALA A 99 -2.02 -3.47 -16.40
C ALA A 99 -1.57 -2.11 -15.84
N TRP A 100 -0.78 -1.36 -16.62
CA TRP A 100 -0.43 0.01 -16.29
C TRP A 100 -1.69 0.87 -16.09
N HIS A 101 -1.76 1.58 -14.98
CA HIS A 101 -2.87 2.47 -14.62
C HIS A 101 -2.41 3.50 -13.59
N GLN A 102 -3.27 4.47 -13.30
CA GLN A 102 -3.17 5.35 -12.13
C GLN A 102 -4.40 5.15 -11.24
N ASP A 103 -4.18 5.09 -9.93
CA ASP A 103 -5.23 4.79 -8.94
C ASP A 103 -6.38 5.81 -8.94
N LEU A 104 -6.05 7.10 -9.10
CA LEU A 104 -7.01 8.21 -9.05
C LEU A 104 -8.15 8.10 -10.07
N THR A 105 -7.95 7.34 -11.14
CA THR A 105 -8.97 7.09 -12.16
C THR A 105 -10.16 6.30 -11.58
N TYR A 106 -9.98 5.57 -10.47
CA TYR A 106 -11.01 4.71 -9.89
C TYR A 106 -11.73 5.29 -8.67
N TRP A 107 -11.18 6.31 -8.00
CA TRP A 107 -11.61 6.67 -6.64
C TRP A 107 -12.54 7.88 -6.55
N GLY A 108 -12.69 8.66 -7.64
CA GLY A 108 -13.62 9.80 -7.68
C GLY A 108 -13.24 10.96 -6.76
N LEU A 109 -12.00 11.00 -6.27
CA LEU A 109 -11.49 12.06 -5.39
C LEU A 109 -11.02 13.27 -6.22
N SER A 110 -11.37 14.47 -5.74
CA SER A 110 -11.21 15.73 -6.48
C SER A 110 -9.82 16.34 -6.35
N ASP A 111 -9.13 16.09 -5.24
CA ASP A 111 -7.78 16.61 -4.99
C ASP A 111 -6.75 15.49 -5.25
N PRO A 112 -6.02 15.52 -6.38
CA PRO A 112 -5.04 14.49 -6.70
C PRO A 112 -3.79 14.52 -5.81
N ASP A 113 -3.49 15.66 -5.18
CA ASP A 113 -2.24 15.88 -4.45
C ASP A 113 -2.39 15.52 -2.95
N ALA A 114 -3.61 15.41 -2.45
CA ALA A 114 -3.92 15.06 -1.06
C ALA A 114 -4.03 13.54 -0.81
N GLN A 115 -3.40 12.70 -1.65
CA GLN A 115 -3.57 11.24 -1.60
C GLN A 115 -2.25 10.49 -1.76
N VAL A 116 -2.13 9.38 -1.02
CA VAL A 116 -1.02 8.43 -1.15
C VAL A 116 -1.52 7.00 -0.98
N SER A 117 -1.01 6.10 -1.83
CA SER A 117 -1.23 4.66 -1.74
C SER A 117 -0.04 4.01 -1.04
N MET A 118 -0.27 3.35 0.09
CA MET A 118 0.74 2.53 0.75
C MET A 118 0.55 1.06 0.37
N TRP A 119 1.59 0.44 -0.20
CA TRP A 119 1.59 -0.99 -0.52
C TRP A 119 2.56 -1.75 0.38
N PHE A 120 2.02 -2.69 1.17
CA PHE A 120 2.80 -3.50 2.10
C PHE A 120 2.94 -4.95 1.60
N ALA A 121 4.18 -5.42 1.50
CA ALA A 121 4.47 -6.81 1.17
C ALA A 121 4.27 -7.71 2.40
N LEU A 122 3.21 -8.53 2.40
CA LEU A 122 3.00 -9.55 3.44
C LEU A 122 3.72 -10.88 3.12
N ALA A 123 4.29 -10.98 1.94
CA ALA A 123 5.13 -12.07 1.46
C ALA A 123 6.25 -11.50 0.57
N PRO A 124 7.34 -12.25 0.29
CA PRO A 124 8.35 -11.81 -0.66
C PRO A 124 7.74 -11.41 -2.01
N ALA A 125 7.98 -10.17 -2.43
CA ALA A 125 7.49 -9.61 -3.68
C ALA A 125 8.66 -9.47 -4.67
N THR A 126 9.01 -10.58 -5.31
CA THR A 126 10.00 -10.66 -6.39
C THR A 126 9.35 -10.47 -7.76
N VAL A 127 10.18 -10.34 -8.80
CA VAL A 127 9.73 -10.28 -10.20
C VAL A 127 8.89 -11.51 -10.55
N GLU A 128 9.29 -12.69 -10.10
CA GLU A 128 8.60 -13.97 -10.36
C GLU A 128 7.24 -14.04 -9.66
N SER A 129 7.12 -13.46 -8.46
CA SER A 129 5.84 -13.38 -7.72
C SER A 129 4.96 -12.19 -8.15
N GLY A 130 5.41 -11.38 -9.11
CA GLY A 130 4.66 -10.26 -9.65
C GLY A 130 4.72 -9.00 -8.77
N CYS A 131 5.92 -8.59 -8.35
CA CYS A 131 6.14 -7.30 -7.69
C CYS A 131 5.63 -6.11 -8.52
N MET A 132 5.44 -4.97 -7.86
CA MET A 132 4.97 -3.75 -8.52
C MET A 132 6.06 -3.14 -9.41
N SER A 133 5.63 -2.51 -10.49
CA SER A 133 6.46 -1.67 -11.37
C SER A 133 5.87 -0.27 -11.39
N MET A 134 6.71 0.76 -11.25
CA MET A 134 6.33 2.17 -11.29
C MET A 134 7.17 2.89 -12.34
N ILE A 135 6.61 3.96 -12.94
CA ILE A 135 7.35 4.86 -13.83
C ILE A 135 7.62 6.16 -13.05
N PRO A 136 8.88 6.42 -12.62
CA PRO A 136 9.21 7.63 -11.89
C PRO A 136 8.82 8.90 -12.65
N GLY A 137 8.21 9.85 -11.94
CA GLY A 137 7.76 11.14 -12.47
C GLY A 137 6.44 11.09 -13.25
N SER A 138 5.84 9.91 -13.45
CA SER A 138 4.61 9.76 -14.23
C SER A 138 3.38 10.45 -13.61
N HIS A 139 3.40 10.75 -12.31
CA HIS A 139 2.36 11.50 -11.61
C HIS A 139 2.21 12.95 -12.11
N THR A 140 3.25 13.52 -12.71
CA THR A 140 3.25 14.92 -13.21
C THR A 140 2.52 15.11 -14.54
N ASN A 141 2.17 14.02 -15.24
CA ASN A 141 1.57 14.08 -16.58
C ASN A 141 0.03 14.03 -16.57
N GLY A 142 -0.59 14.24 -15.42
CA GLY A 142 -2.05 14.16 -15.26
C GLY A 142 -2.57 12.73 -15.15
N ARG A 143 -3.91 12.58 -15.23
CA ARG A 143 -4.61 11.30 -15.13
C ARG A 143 -4.65 10.62 -16.51
N VAL A 144 -4.25 9.35 -16.58
CA VAL A 144 -4.36 8.46 -17.76
C VAL A 144 -5.58 7.56 -17.63
#